data_AF-A0A9D1D0Q6-F1
#
_entry.id   AF-A0A9D1D0Q6-F1
#
_cell.length_a   1.000
_cell.length_b   1.000
_cell.length_c   1.000
_cell.angle_alpha   90.00
_cell.angle_beta   90.00
_cell.angle_gamma   90.00
#
_symmetry.space_group_name_H-M   'P 1'
#
loop_
_entity.id
_entity.type
_entity.pdbx_description
1 polymer ?
#
loop_
_entity_poly.entity_id
_entity_poly.type
_entity_poly.pdbx_seq_one_letter_code
_entity_poly.pdbx_strand_id
1 'polypeptide(L)'
;MSIMNTFSGKRFDPMNITAEDICTEDIAHALSLLCRGGGHLAHFYSVGQHSLNCAKEAKARGWSERLQLACLLHDASEAYISDIIRPVKVYLTNYLEIEEKIMGKIWEKYGLDDLSEEERRKWKAIDDDILAFELKALMSGARFQTLPPLSSSPDISNRDWKDVEQEFLETVKHLQYTIEKS
;
A
#
# COMPACT_ATOMS: atom_id res chain seq x y z
N MET A 1 -24.69 13.26 -5.03
CA MET A 1 -23.73 12.31 -4.44
C MET A 1 -23.33 11.35 -5.54
N SER A 2 -22.05 11.24 -5.85
CA SER A 2 -21.55 10.28 -6.85
C SER A 2 -21.08 9.05 -6.12
N ILE A 3 -21.74 7.91 -6.35
CA ILE A 3 -21.39 6.60 -5.79
C ILE A 3 -20.72 5.81 -6.92
N MET A 4 -19.59 5.16 -6.64
CA MET A 4 -18.93 4.27 -7.59
C MET A 4 -19.22 2.81 -7.25
N ASN A 5 -18.96 1.91 -8.21
CA ASN A 5 -18.93 0.48 -7.95
C ASN A 5 -17.48 0.03 -7.89
N THR A 6 -17.15 -0.83 -6.93
CA THR A 6 -15.84 -1.49 -6.83
C THR A 6 -15.79 -2.74 -7.71
N PHE A 7 -14.62 -3.38 -7.77
CA PHE A 7 -14.40 -4.60 -8.55
C PHE A 7 -15.37 -5.74 -8.19
N SER A 8 -15.62 -5.94 -6.91
CA SER A 8 -16.57 -6.93 -6.38
C SER A 8 -18.04 -6.56 -6.61
N GLY A 9 -18.32 -5.40 -7.21
CA GLY A 9 -19.66 -4.90 -7.46
C GLY A 9 -20.31 -4.22 -6.25
N LYS A 10 -19.56 -4.00 -5.16
CA LYS A 10 -20.05 -3.22 -4.01
C LYS A 10 -20.17 -1.75 -4.38
N ARG A 11 -21.16 -1.08 -3.79
CA ARG A 11 -21.32 0.38 -3.91
C ARG A 11 -20.40 1.06 -2.90
N PHE A 12 -19.67 2.07 -3.35
CA PHE A 12 -18.70 2.78 -2.56
C PHE A 12 -18.96 4.30 -2.59
N ASP A 13 -19.05 4.89 -1.40
CA ASP A 13 -19.07 6.34 -1.20
C ASP A 13 -17.82 6.75 -0.40
N PRO A 14 -16.83 7.41 -1.03
CA PRO A 14 -15.59 7.82 -0.35
C PRO A 14 -15.83 8.78 0.82
N MET A 15 -16.97 9.47 0.86
CA MET A 15 -17.26 10.46 1.90
C MET A 15 -17.94 9.85 3.13
N ASN A 16 -18.52 8.66 3.01
CA ASN A 16 -19.33 8.01 4.06
C ASN A 16 -18.94 6.54 4.28
N ILE A 17 -17.68 6.20 4.02
CA ILE A 17 -17.15 4.85 4.13
C ILE A 17 -17.19 4.31 5.58
N THR A 18 -17.55 3.04 5.74
CA THR A 18 -17.42 2.29 7.00
C THR A 18 -16.41 1.14 6.89
N ALA A 19 -16.03 0.54 8.03
CA ALA A 19 -15.12 -0.60 8.03
C ALA A 19 -15.73 -1.83 7.31
N GLU A 20 -17.05 -1.96 7.30
CA GLU A 20 -17.80 -3.02 6.61
C GLU A 20 -17.73 -2.87 5.08
N ASP A 21 -17.62 -1.65 4.58
CA ASP A 21 -17.53 -1.37 3.13
C ASP A 21 -16.19 -1.83 2.55
N ILE A 22 -15.12 -1.80 3.34
CA ILE A 22 -13.78 -2.20 2.89
C ILE A 22 -13.77 -3.66 2.47
N CYS A 23 -13.17 -3.95 1.31
CA CYS A 23 -13.11 -5.28 0.72
C CYS A 23 -11.66 -5.60 0.33
N THR A 24 -11.11 -6.72 0.81
CA THR A 24 -9.71 -7.08 0.54
C THR A 24 -9.50 -7.37 -0.95
N GLU A 25 -10.47 -8.00 -1.59
CA GLU A 25 -10.49 -8.30 -3.02
C GLU A 25 -10.49 -7.01 -3.85
N ASP A 26 -11.24 -5.98 -3.44
CA ASP A 26 -11.24 -4.70 -4.13
C ASP A 26 -9.90 -3.98 -4.00
N ILE A 27 -9.29 -4.03 -2.80
CA ILE A 27 -7.96 -3.45 -2.54
C ILE A 27 -6.92 -4.16 -3.41
N ALA A 28 -6.83 -5.48 -3.32
CA ALA A 28 -5.84 -6.26 -4.08
C ALA A 28 -5.98 -6.04 -5.59
N HIS A 29 -7.22 -6.07 -6.08
CA HIS A 29 -7.51 -5.85 -7.50
C HIS A 29 -7.05 -4.47 -7.96
N ALA A 30 -7.54 -3.40 -7.30
CA ALA A 30 -7.24 -2.04 -7.71
C ALA A 30 -5.74 -1.73 -7.58
N LEU A 31 -5.11 -2.06 -6.45
CA LEU A 31 -3.68 -1.81 -6.25
C LEU A 31 -2.81 -2.56 -7.25
N SER A 32 -3.20 -3.76 -7.69
CA SER A 32 -2.46 -4.51 -8.71
C SER A 32 -2.47 -3.84 -10.09
N LEU A 33 -3.45 -2.98 -10.36
CA LEU A 33 -3.66 -2.27 -11.64
C LEU A 33 -3.22 -0.79 -11.59
N LEU A 34 -3.14 -0.19 -10.40
CA LEU A 34 -2.70 1.20 -10.23
C LEU A 34 -1.20 1.31 -10.47
N CYS A 35 -0.80 2.07 -11.50
CA CYS A 35 0.59 2.31 -11.83
C CYS A 35 1.21 3.39 -10.93
N ARG A 36 2.35 3.07 -10.30
CA ARG A 36 3.11 4.03 -9.49
C ARG A 36 3.83 5.07 -10.34
N GLY A 37 4.23 6.16 -9.67
CA GLY A 37 5.07 7.20 -10.25
C GLY A 37 4.40 7.96 -11.39
N GLY A 38 3.06 7.94 -11.44
CA GLY A 38 2.28 8.54 -12.52
C GLY A 38 2.58 7.96 -13.91
N GLY A 39 3.09 6.72 -13.98
CA GLY A 39 3.44 6.07 -15.25
C GLY A 39 4.80 6.47 -15.82
N HIS A 40 5.66 7.13 -15.05
CA HIS A 40 7.00 7.55 -15.48
C HIS A 40 8.14 6.59 -15.07
N LEU A 41 7.79 5.40 -14.59
CA LEU A 41 8.74 4.32 -14.32
C LEU A 41 9.12 3.60 -15.63
N ALA A 42 10.25 2.90 -15.64
CA ALA A 42 10.78 2.23 -16.84
C ALA A 42 9.80 1.23 -17.49
N HIS A 43 8.93 0.62 -16.70
CA HIS A 43 7.85 -0.28 -17.12
C HIS A 43 6.70 -0.20 -16.11
N PHE A 44 5.59 -0.90 -16.40
CA PHE A 44 4.46 -0.99 -15.47
C PHE A 44 4.91 -1.56 -14.13
N TYR A 45 4.67 -0.80 -13.06
CA TYR A 45 5.01 -1.18 -11.71
C TYR A 45 3.88 -0.70 -10.80
N SER A 46 3.20 -1.65 -10.16
CA SER A 46 1.93 -1.38 -9.49
C SER A 46 2.09 -0.97 -8.03
N VAL A 47 1.09 -0.28 -7.49
CA VAL A 47 1.01 0.02 -6.05
C VAL A 47 1.01 -1.28 -5.24
N GLY A 48 0.33 -2.32 -5.72
CA GLY A 48 0.32 -3.64 -5.08
C GLY A 48 1.70 -4.28 -4.97
N GLN A 49 2.54 -4.14 -6.02
CA GLN A 49 3.90 -4.67 -6.01
C GLN A 49 4.79 -3.93 -5.00
N HIS A 50 4.65 -2.61 -4.90
CA HIS A 50 5.31 -1.80 -3.87
C HIS A 50 4.92 -2.26 -2.46
N SER A 51 3.61 -2.36 -2.18
CA SER A 51 3.11 -2.82 -0.87
C SER A 51 3.62 -4.20 -0.48
N LEU A 52 3.72 -5.12 -1.43
CA LEU A 52 4.32 -6.45 -1.22
C LEU A 52 5.81 -6.35 -0.87
N ASN A 53 6.58 -5.50 -1.57
CA ASN A 53 7.98 -5.26 -1.26
C ASN A 53 8.15 -4.66 0.15
N CYS A 54 7.27 -3.74 0.57
CA CYS A 54 7.26 -3.19 1.93
C CYS A 54 7.00 -4.27 2.98
N ALA A 55 6.01 -5.15 2.76
CA ALA A 55 5.73 -6.26 3.67
C ALA A 55 6.89 -7.26 3.76
N LYS A 56 7.54 -7.58 2.63
CA LYS A 56 8.72 -8.45 2.57
C LYS A 56 9.92 -7.84 3.30
N GLU A 57 10.11 -6.53 3.20
CA GLU A 57 11.15 -5.82 3.96
C GLU A 57 10.90 -5.88 5.46
N ALA A 58 9.66 -5.64 5.91
CA ALA A 58 9.29 -5.75 7.32
C ALA A 58 9.57 -7.17 7.86
N LYS A 59 9.22 -8.19 7.07
CA LYS A 59 9.52 -9.59 7.40
C LYS A 59 11.02 -9.86 7.48
N ALA A 60 11.80 -9.36 6.53
CA ALA A 60 13.26 -9.53 6.52
C ALA A 60 13.96 -8.82 7.68
N ARG A 61 13.39 -7.71 8.16
CA ARG A 61 13.83 -7.01 9.39
C ARG A 61 13.42 -7.74 10.68
N GLY A 62 12.69 -8.85 10.59
CA GLY A 62 12.21 -9.61 11.75
C GLY A 62 11.11 -8.90 12.54
N TRP A 63 10.34 -8.03 11.90
CA TRP A 63 9.23 -7.31 12.55
C TRP A 63 7.98 -8.18 12.65
N SER A 64 7.11 -7.84 13.60
CA SER A 64 5.86 -8.57 13.86
C SER A 64 4.97 -8.66 12.63
N GLU A 65 4.14 -9.70 12.56
CA GLU A 65 3.14 -9.91 11.51
C GLU A 65 2.17 -8.73 11.42
N ARG A 66 1.87 -8.11 12.57
CA ARG A 66 1.11 -6.86 12.65
C ARG A 66 1.79 -5.71 11.89
N LEU A 67 3.10 -5.53 12.06
CA LEU A 67 3.87 -4.53 11.30
C LEU A 67 4.01 -4.89 9.83
N GLN A 68 4.15 -6.18 9.50
CA GLN A 68 4.13 -6.65 8.11
C GLN A 68 2.78 -6.32 7.43
N LEU A 69 1.66 -6.51 8.14
CA LEU A 69 0.32 -6.19 7.65
C LEU A 69 0.13 -4.67 7.49
N ALA A 70 0.62 -3.87 8.44
CA ALA A 70 0.61 -2.41 8.31
C ALA A 70 1.41 -1.95 7.07
N CYS A 71 2.58 -2.53 6.81
CA CYS A 71 3.37 -2.25 5.62
C CYS A 71 2.65 -2.70 4.32
N LEU A 72 1.93 -3.81 4.34
CA LEU A 72 1.18 -4.29 3.18
C LEU A 72 -0.01 -3.39 2.84
N LEU A 73 -0.65 -2.79 3.84
CA LEU A 73 -1.90 -2.06 3.69
C LEU A 73 -1.73 -0.53 3.70
N HIS A 74 -0.52 0.01 3.87
CA HIS A 74 -0.33 1.46 4.05
C HIS A 74 -0.88 2.33 2.90
N ASP A 75 -0.84 1.83 1.66
CA ASP A 75 -1.38 2.48 0.46
C ASP A 75 -2.81 1.99 0.11
N ALA A 76 -3.48 1.22 0.97
CA ALA A 76 -4.76 0.58 0.64
C ALA A 76 -5.91 1.57 0.37
N SER A 77 -5.83 2.81 0.87
CA SER A 77 -6.77 3.87 0.51
C SER A 77 -6.74 4.20 -0.98
N GLU A 78 -5.59 4.07 -1.66
CA GLU A 78 -5.43 4.40 -3.08
C GLU A 78 -6.28 3.50 -3.97
N ALA A 79 -6.64 2.29 -3.52
CA ALA A 79 -7.60 1.43 -4.20
C ALA A 79 -8.96 2.12 -4.45
N TYR A 80 -9.32 3.08 -3.60
CA TYR A 80 -10.60 3.76 -3.63
C TYR A 80 -10.52 5.18 -4.19
N ILE A 81 -9.36 5.84 -4.07
CA ILE A 81 -9.20 7.27 -4.42
C ILE A 81 -8.02 7.57 -5.36
N SER A 82 -7.37 6.54 -5.92
CA SER A 82 -6.19 6.58 -6.79
C SER A 82 -4.88 6.97 -6.10
N ASP A 83 -3.76 6.52 -6.65
CA ASP A 83 -2.40 7.02 -6.33
C ASP A 83 -2.27 8.46 -6.83
N ILE A 84 -1.74 9.34 -5.97
CA ILE A 84 -1.41 10.73 -6.29
C ILE A 84 0.07 10.96 -6.03
N ILE A 85 0.78 11.44 -7.06
CA ILE A 85 2.22 11.71 -6.97
C ILE A 85 2.57 12.62 -5.78
N ARG A 86 3.55 12.20 -5.00
CA ARG A 86 4.02 12.87 -3.77
C ARG A 86 4.26 14.38 -3.92
N PRO A 87 4.83 14.91 -5.03
CA PRO A 87 5.05 16.36 -5.19
C PRO A 87 3.77 17.21 -5.22
N VAL A 88 2.64 16.64 -5.63
CA VAL A 88 1.35 17.36 -5.71
C VAL A 88 0.49 17.08 -4.48
N LYS A 89 0.58 15.88 -3.91
CA LYS A 89 -0.25 15.40 -2.78
C LYS A 89 -0.31 16.39 -1.61
N VAL A 90 0.80 17.04 -1.27
CA VAL A 90 0.90 18.04 -0.18
C VAL A 90 0.05 19.29 -0.38
N TYR A 91 -0.35 19.59 -1.62
CA TYR A 91 -1.19 20.75 -1.95
C TYR A 91 -2.68 20.40 -2.03
N LEU A 92 -3.05 19.12 -1.89
CA LEU A 92 -4.43 18.64 -1.99
C LEU A 92 -4.99 18.33 -0.60
N THR A 93 -5.21 19.35 0.23
CA THR A 93 -5.64 19.17 1.64
C THR A 93 -6.93 18.38 1.77
N ASN A 94 -7.93 18.65 0.93
CA ASN A 94 -9.20 17.90 0.96
C ASN A 94 -9.00 16.42 0.59
N TYR A 95 -8.06 16.12 -0.30
CA TYR A 95 -7.72 14.74 -0.63
C TYR A 95 -7.11 14.05 0.60
N LEU A 96 -6.16 14.70 1.29
CA LEU A 96 -5.52 14.16 2.49
C LEU A 96 -6.54 13.87 3.61
N GLU A 97 -7.51 14.76 3.82
CA GLU A 97 -8.58 14.54 4.79
C GLU A 97 -9.49 13.35 4.43
N ILE A 98 -9.75 13.13 3.14
CA ILE A 98 -10.54 11.98 2.66
C ILE A 98 -9.72 10.69 2.80
N GLU A 99 -8.45 10.73 2.40
CA GLU A 99 -7.51 9.62 2.51
C GLU A 99 -7.36 9.17 3.96
N GLU A 100 -7.17 10.11 4.90
CA GLU A 100 -7.07 9.80 6.33
C GLU A 100 -8.34 9.11 6.87
N LYS A 101 -9.53 9.55 6.45
CA LYS A 101 -10.80 8.91 6.85
C LYS A 101 -10.91 7.49 6.33
N ILE A 102 -10.65 7.28 5.04
CA ILE A 102 -10.67 5.95 4.41
C ILE A 102 -9.64 5.04 5.09
N MET A 103 -8.41 5.56 5.28
CA MET A 103 -7.34 4.80 5.89
C MET A 103 -7.64 4.42 7.34
N GLY A 104 -8.29 5.31 8.10
CA GLY A 104 -8.78 5.00 9.44
C GLY A 104 -9.76 3.82 9.45
N LYS A 105 -10.66 3.72 8.46
CA LYS A 105 -11.59 2.59 8.32
C LYS A 105 -10.93 1.30 7.85
N ILE A 106 -9.90 1.41 7.02
CA ILE A 106 -9.04 0.28 6.67
C ILE A 106 -8.33 -0.22 7.94
N TRP A 107 -7.71 0.66 8.71
CA TRP A 107 -7.06 0.30 9.97
C TRP A 107 -8.01 -0.37 10.95
N GLU A 108 -9.20 0.20 11.16
CA GLU A 108 -10.24 -0.40 12.00
C GLU A 108 -10.61 -1.83 11.54
N LYS A 109 -10.83 -2.06 10.25
CA LYS A 109 -11.15 -3.39 9.71
C LYS A 109 -10.07 -4.44 10.00
N TYR A 110 -8.81 -4.05 9.89
CA TYR A 110 -7.68 -4.96 10.06
C TYR A 110 -7.11 -4.95 11.49
N GLY A 111 -7.78 -4.27 12.43
CA GLY A 111 -7.36 -4.15 13.82
C GLY A 111 -6.03 -3.41 14.00
N LEU A 112 -5.72 -2.44 13.14
CA LEU A 112 -4.50 -1.63 13.11
C LEU A 112 -4.73 -0.17 13.56
N ASP A 113 -5.92 0.16 14.05
CA ASP A 113 -6.31 1.52 14.47
C ASP A 113 -5.59 1.97 15.75
N ASP A 114 -5.10 1.03 16.56
CA ASP A 114 -4.34 1.26 17.78
C ASP A 114 -2.81 1.15 17.60
N LEU A 115 -2.30 1.18 16.37
CA LEU A 115 -0.85 1.23 16.12
C LEU A 115 -0.19 2.34 16.96
N SER A 116 0.90 2.01 17.62
CA SER A 116 1.71 2.96 18.37
C SER A 116 2.39 3.98 17.44
N GLU A 117 2.85 5.09 17.99
CA GLU A 117 3.65 6.05 17.21
C GLU A 117 4.95 5.42 16.67
N GLU A 118 5.56 4.51 17.44
CA GLU A 118 6.75 3.77 17.01
C GLU A 118 6.44 2.88 15.80
N GLU A 119 5.34 2.12 15.85
CA GLU A 119 4.93 1.27 14.72
C GLU A 119 4.60 2.11 13.49
N ARG A 120 3.92 3.26 13.67
CA ARG A 120 3.66 4.21 12.57
C ARG A 120 4.95 4.74 11.94
N ARG A 121 5.98 5.03 12.74
CA ARG A 121 7.28 5.47 12.23
C ARG A 121 7.99 4.33 11.48
N LYS A 122 7.87 3.09 11.95
CA LYS A 122 8.49 1.91 11.34
C LYS A 122 7.99 1.63 9.94
N TRP A 123 6.67 1.54 9.72
CA TRP A 123 6.16 1.26 8.38
C TRP A 123 6.42 2.42 7.40
N LYS A 124 6.34 3.68 7.87
CA LYS A 124 6.69 4.86 7.06
C LYS A 124 8.14 4.85 6.62
N ALA A 125 9.05 4.41 7.50
CA ALA A 125 10.46 4.28 7.14
C ALA A 125 10.67 3.22 6.05
N ILE A 126 9.94 2.09 6.10
CA ILE A 126 10.00 1.09 5.04
C ILE A 126 9.45 1.63 3.72
N ASP A 127 8.31 2.32 3.72
CA ASP A 127 7.75 2.95 2.52
C ASP A 127 8.80 3.88 1.87
N ASP A 128 9.37 4.82 2.64
CA ASP A 128 10.42 5.73 2.14
C ASP A 128 11.68 4.97 1.65
N ASP A 129 12.12 3.93 2.37
CA ASP A 129 13.29 3.12 2.01
C ASP A 129 13.09 2.36 0.68
N ILE A 130 11.92 1.73 0.51
CA ILE A 130 11.55 0.99 -0.69
C ILE A 130 11.32 1.96 -1.86
N LEU A 131 10.64 3.08 -1.64
CA LEU A 131 10.48 4.14 -2.65
C LEU A 131 11.84 4.64 -3.16
N ALA A 132 12.80 4.89 -2.27
CA ALA A 132 14.13 5.34 -2.67
C ALA A 132 14.84 4.31 -3.56
N PHE A 133 14.69 3.01 -3.24
CA PHE A 133 15.23 1.92 -4.05
C PHE A 133 14.54 1.83 -5.41
N GLU A 134 13.21 1.85 -5.45
CA GLU A 134 12.39 1.80 -6.66
C GLU A 134 12.72 2.93 -7.62
N LEU A 135 12.77 4.16 -7.13
CA LEU A 135 13.12 5.32 -7.94
C LEU A 135 14.51 5.13 -8.56
N LYS A 136 15.49 4.62 -7.80
CA LYS A 136 16.84 4.39 -8.33
C LYS A 136 16.88 3.33 -9.41
N ALA A 137 16.12 2.26 -9.22
CA ALA A 137 16.07 1.15 -10.15
C ALA A 137 15.28 1.47 -11.43
N LEU A 138 14.17 2.21 -11.30
CA LEU A 138 13.13 2.31 -12.33
C LEU A 138 12.97 3.71 -12.93
N MET A 139 13.46 4.78 -12.28
CA MET A 139 13.27 6.15 -12.78
C MET A 139 14.56 6.71 -13.40
N SER A 140 14.51 6.94 -14.71
CA SER A 140 15.64 7.48 -15.47
C SER A 140 15.99 8.90 -15.03
N GLY A 141 17.29 9.17 -14.84
CA GLY A 141 17.81 10.51 -14.54
C GLY A 141 17.55 11.00 -13.11
N ALA A 142 16.99 10.16 -12.24
CA ALA A 142 16.78 10.52 -10.86
C ALA A 142 18.13 10.63 -10.10
N ARG A 143 18.27 11.68 -9.29
CA ARG A 143 19.51 12.04 -8.59
C ARG A 143 19.41 11.52 -7.15
N PHE A 144 20.13 10.45 -6.85
CA PHE A 144 20.01 9.77 -5.56
C PHE A 144 21.11 10.14 -4.58
N GLN A 145 20.72 10.23 -3.32
CA GLN A 145 21.64 10.08 -2.19
C GLN A 145 22.00 8.58 -2.01
N THR A 146 22.91 8.28 -1.08
CA THR A 146 23.19 6.90 -0.65
C THR A 146 21.90 6.19 -0.28
N LEU A 147 21.65 5.01 -0.87
CA LEU A 147 20.47 4.21 -0.55
C LEU A 147 20.54 3.70 0.89
N PRO A 148 19.40 3.64 1.60
CA PRO A 148 19.33 2.96 2.89
C PRO A 148 19.61 1.46 2.70
N PRO A 149 20.26 0.80 3.68
CA PRO A 149 20.46 -0.64 3.63
C PRO A 149 19.11 -1.35 3.78
N LEU A 150 18.75 -2.18 2.80
CA LEU A 150 17.58 -3.04 2.86
C LEU A 150 17.95 -4.42 3.40
N SER A 151 17.02 -5.05 4.11
CA SER A 151 17.16 -6.42 4.63
C SER A 151 16.61 -7.47 3.64
N SER A 152 15.74 -7.05 2.72
CA SER A 152 15.19 -7.84 1.63
C SER A 152 15.80 -7.45 0.28
N SER A 153 15.40 -8.17 -0.78
CA SER A 153 15.70 -7.81 -2.17
C SER A 153 14.38 -7.47 -2.87
N PRO A 154 14.02 -6.17 -3.00
CA PRO A 154 12.77 -5.78 -3.63
C PRO A 154 12.69 -6.26 -5.08
N ASP A 155 11.54 -6.81 -5.45
CA ASP A 155 11.28 -7.24 -6.82
C ASP A 155 10.86 -6.02 -7.67
N ILE A 156 11.75 -5.62 -8.58
CA ILE A 156 11.58 -4.52 -9.53
C ILE A 156 11.24 -5.00 -10.95
N SER A 157 11.00 -6.29 -11.14
CA SER A 157 10.62 -6.83 -12.44
C SER A 157 9.22 -6.36 -12.85
N ASN A 158 8.93 -6.42 -14.15
CA ASN A 158 7.58 -6.20 -14.67
C ASN A 158 6.74 -7.45 -14.38
N ARG A 159 5.73 -7.32 -13.52
CA ARG A 159 4.86 -8.43 -13.10
C ARG A 159 3.47 -8.32 -13.71
N ASP A 160 2.87 -9.46 -14.02
CA ASP A 160 1.45 -9.50 -14.38
C ASP A 160 0.61 -9.09 -13.16
N TRP A 161 -0.40 -8.27 -13.39
CA TRP A 161 -1.24 -7.74 -12.31
C TRP A 161 -1.96 -8.86 -11.55
N LYS A 162 -2.30 -9.99 -12.19
CA LYS A 162 -2.94 -11.13 -11.52
C LYS A 162 -2.01 -11.80 -10.52
N ASP A 163 -0.72 -11.91 -10.85
CA ASP A 163 0.26 -12.49 -9.94
C ASP A 163 0.44 -11.59 -8.69
N VAL A 164 0.41 -10.27 -8.89
CA VAL A 164 0.47 -9.29 -7.79
C VAL A 164 -0.79 -9.34 -6.95
N GLU A 165 -1.98 -9.34 -7.57
CA GLU A 165 -3.28 -9.45 -6.91
C GLU A 165 -3.35 -10.71 -6.04
N GLN A 166 -2.99 -11.86 -6.62
CA GLN A 166 -3.03 -13.14 -5.93
C GLN A 166 -2.06 -13.16 -4.74
N GLU A 167 -0.81 -12.74 -4.93
CA GLU A 167 0.18 -12.69 -3.84
C GLU A 167 -0.26 -11.74 -2.72
N PHE A 168 -0.87 -10.60 -3.07
CA PHE A 168 -1.41 -9.65 -2.10
C PHE A 168 -2.49 -10.31 -1.23
N LEU A 169 -3.48 -10.96 -1.86
CA LEU A 169 -4.57 -11.66 -1.16
C LEU A 169 -4.05 -12.78 -0.24
N GLU A 170 -3.12 -13.59 -0.75
CA GLU A 170 -2.51 -14.67 0.02
C GLU A 170 -1.73 -14.13 1.23
N THR A 171 -1.01 -13.02 1.05
CA THR A 171 -0.24 -12.37 2.12
C THR A 171 -1.15 -11.78 3.20
N VAL A 172 -2.22 -11.06 2.83
CA VAL A 172 -3.21 -10.55 3.80
C VAL A 172 -3.80 -11.71 4.60
N LYS A 173 -4.29 -12.75 3.91
CA LYS A 173 -4.90 -13.93 4.56
C LYS A 173 -3.94 -14.61 5.52
N HIS A 174 -2.69 -14.79 5.13
CA HIS A 174 -1.67 -15.42 5.97
C HIS A 174 -1.37 -14.59 7.22
N LEU A 175 -1.21 -13.27 7.08
CA LEU A 175 -0.90 -12.37 8.19
C LEU A 175 -2.06 -12.27 9.17
N GLN A 176 -3.30 -12.09 8.70
CA GLN A 176 -4.48 -12.05 9.57
C GLN A 176 -4.65 -13.34 10.37
N TYR A 177 -4.52 -14.50 9.71
CA TYR A 177 -4.59 -15.80 10.38
C TYR A 177 -3.52 -15.96 11.47
N THR A 178 -2.33 -15.41 11.26
CA THR A 178 -1.22 -15.52 12.21
C THR A 178 -1.43 -14.58 13.40
N ILE A 179 -1.93 -13.36 13.14
CA ILE A 179 -2.25 -12.36 14.18
C ILE A 179 -3.39 -12.86 15.09
N GLU A 180 -4.45 -13.46 14.53
CA GLU A 180 -5.58 -14.00 15.31
C GLU A 180 -5.21 -15.17 16.22
N LYS A 181 -4.07 -15.84 15.96
CA LYS A 181 -3.59 -17.00 16.69
C LYS A 181 -2.49 -16.72 17.71
N SER A 182 -1.97 -15.49 17.72
CA SER A 182 -0.88 -15.05 18.60
C SER A 182 -1.43 -14.52 19.92
#